data_AF-A0A0H1RQI5-F1
#
_entry.id   AF-A0A0H1RQI5-F1
#
_cell.length_a   1.000
_cell.length_b   1.000
_cell.length_c   1.000
_cell.angle_alpha   90.00
_cell.angle_beta   90.00
_cell.angle_gamma   90.00
#
_symmetry.space_group_name_H-M   'P 1'
#
loop_
_entity.id
_entity.type
_entity.pdbx_description
1 polymer ?
#
loop_
_entity_poly.entity_id
_entity_poly.type
_entity_poly.pdbx_seq_one_letter_code
_entity_poly.pdbx_strand_id
1 'polypeptide(L)'
;MSEQSKIEELLGLRKALGFNQNQMAHVIDVSLREYQALEWGEKEIHDLYLRALERIAMQYAVHLEDPRLVPQAIRDDVVKLAKIVAATS
;
A
#
# COMPACT_ATOMS: atom_id res chain seq x y z
N MET A 1 15.56 -3.08 -1.54
CA MET A 1 15.12 -1.83 -0.89
C MET A 1 15.69 -1.81 0.51
N SER A 2 16.16 -0.67 1.04
CA SER A 2 16.59 -0.60 2.45
C SER A 2 15.38 -0.65 3.37
N GLU A 3 15.52 -1.10 4.62
CA GLU A 3 14.41 -1.07 5.60
C GLU A 3 13.85 0.34 5.79
N GLN A 4 14.72 1.35 5.84
CA GLN A 4 14.30 2.75 5.92
C GLN A 4 13.35 3.13 4.77
N SER A 5 13.65 2.69 3.54
CA SER A 5 12.78 2.93 2.39
C SER A 5 11.45 2.18 2.48
N LYS A 6 11.40 1.01 3.11
CA LYS A 6 10.13 0.27 3.35
C LYS A 6 9.26 0.97 4.38
N ILE A 7 9.87 1.50 5.44
CA ILE A 7 9.17 2.26 6.49
C ILE A 7 8.57 3.54 5.89
N GLU A 8 9.33 4.24 5.05
CA GLU A 8 8.85 5.43 4.34
C GLU A 8 7.69 5.11 3.40
N GLU A 9 7.75 3.98 2.69
CA GLU A 9 6.66 3.52 1.83
C GLU A 9 5.40 3.16 2.61
N LEU A 10 5.54 2.42 3.72
CA LEU A 10 4.45 2.09 4.65
C LEU A 10 3.76 3.36 5.17
N LEU A 11 4.56 4.33 5.64
CA LEU A 11 4.09 5.62 6.13
C LEU A 11 3.39 6.43 5.02
N GLY A 12 3.96 6.45 3.83
CA GLY A 12 3.42 7.14 2.66
C GLY A 12 2.06 6.60 2.26
N LEU A 13 1.93 5.27 2.17
CA LEU A 13 0.68 4.58 1.87
C LEU A 13 -0.40 4.87 2.92
N ARG A 14 -0.07 4.74 4.21
CA ARG A 14 -1.03 5.02 5.28
C ARG A 14 -1.56 6.46 5.20
N LYS A 15 -0.66 7.43 5.00
CA LYS A 15 -1.04 8.85 4.91
C LYS A 15 -1.87 9.14 3.67
N ALA A 16 -1.52 8.54 2.52
CA ALA A 16 -2.30 8.69 1.29
C ALA A 16 -3.74 8.20 1.45
N LEU A 17 -3.93 7.09 2.19
CA LEU A 17 -5.24 6.54 2.51
C LEU A 17 -6.00 7.32 3.60
N GLY A 18 -5.37 8.32 4.23
CA GLY A 18 -5.97 9.09 5.32
C GLY A 18 -6.16 8.29 6.61
N PHE A 19 -5.47 7.15 6.76
CA PHE A 19 -5.63 6.26 7.91
C PHE A 19 -4.74 6.67 9.09
N ASN A 20 -5.28 6.53 10.30
CA ASN A 20 -4.47 6.47 11.51
C ASN A 20 -3.85 5.06 11.67
N GLN A 21 -2.92 4.91 12.62
CA GLN A 21 -2.20 3.64 12.84
C GLN A 21 -3.16 2.48 13.17
N ASN A 22 -4.23 2.74 13.92
CA ASN A 22 -5.19 1.71 14.33
C ASN A 22 -6.04 1.23 13.13
N GLN A 23 -6.53 2.16 12.32
CA GLN A 23 -7.24 1.84 11.07
C GLN A 23 -6.36 1.01 10.12
N MET A 24 -5.09 1.40 9.97
CA MET A 24 -4.18 0.67 9.11
C MET A 24 -3.85 -0.72 9.63
N ALA A 25 -3.63 -0.86 10.95
CA ALA A 25 -3.42 -2.16 11.59
C ALA A 25 -4.60 -3.11 11.35
N HIS A 26 -5.85 -2.61 11.47
CA HIS A 26 -7.05 -3.37 11.16
C HIS A 26 -7.12 -3.80 9.69
N VAL A 27 -6.75 -2.90 8.78
CA VAL A 27 -6.78 -3.13 7.33
C VAL A 27 -5.78 -4.19 6.86
N ILE A 28 -4.63 -4.32 7.53
CA ILE A 28 -3.63 -5.36 7.23
C ILE A 28 -3.67 -6.57 8.17
N ASP A 29 -4.70 -6.66 9.01
CA ASP A 29 -4.94 -7.76 9.94
C ASP A 29 -3.76 -8.03 10.91
N VAL A 30 -3.26 -6.98 11.55
CA VAL A 30 -2.24 -7.07 12.61
C VAL A 30 -2.68 -6.30 13.85
N SER A 31 -2.08 -6.57 15.00
CA SER A 31 -2.33 -5.75 16.18
C SER A 31 -1.75 -4.34 16.03
N LEU A 32 -2.35 -3.35 16.70
CA LEU A 32 -1.82 -1.97 16.71
C LEU A 32 -0.35 -1.93 17.15
N ARG A 33 0.03 -2.74 18.13
CA ARG A 33 1.41 -2.81 18.63
C ARG A 33 2.38 -3.35 17.58
N GLU A 34 1.98 -4.37 16.83
CA GLU A 34 2.79 -4.88 15.72
C GLU A 34 2.93 -3.85 14.61
N TYR A 35 1.85 -3.15 14.28
CA TYR A 35 1.89 -2.08 13.29
C TYR A 35 2.85 -0.95 13.70
N GLN A 36 2.80 -0.53 14.97
CA GLN A 36 3.71 0.48 15.51
C GLN A 36 5.18 0.02 15.46
N ALA A 37 5.46 -1.23 15.81
CA ALA A 37 6.81 -1.78 15.73
C ALA A 37 7.35 -1.77 14.28
N LEU A 38 6.51 -2.01 13.28
CA LEU A 38 6.89 -1.89 11.87
C LEU A 38 7.19 -0.43 11.49
N GLU A 39 6.29 0.51 11.80
CA GLU A 39 6.49 1.92 11.47
C GLU A 39 7.66 2.58 12.20
N TRP A 40 7.98 2.13 13.41
CA TRP A 40 9.12 2.64 14.19
C TRP A 40 10.45 1.95 13.85
N GLY A 41 10.43 0.95 12.96
CA GLY A 41 11.63 0.19 12.59
C GLY A 41 12.13 -0.75 13.69
N GLU A 42 11.30 -1.06 14.69
CA GLU A 42 11.60 -2.06 15.72
C GLU A 42 11.43 -3.49 15.20
N LYS A 43 10.70 -3.66 14.09
CA LYS A 43 10.48 -4.93 13.40
C LYS A 43 10.71 -4.74 11.90
N GLU A 44 11.36 -5.73 11.28
CA GLU A 44 11.58 -5.78 9.83
C GLU A 44 10.24 -5.82 9.07
N ILE A 45 10.13 -5.05 8.00
CA ILE A 45 8.99 -5.09 7.10
C ILE A 45 9.24 -6.13 6.02
N HIS A 46 8.57 -7.28 6.11
CA HIS A 46 8.58 -8.26 5.02
C HIS A 46 7.91 -7.68 3.78
N ASP A 47 8.50 -7.91 2.61
CA ASP A 47 7.98 -7.39 1.32
C ASP A 47 6.52 -7.80 1.07
N LEU A 48 6.08 -8.95 1.61
CA LEU A 48 4.70 -9.40 1.53
C LEU A 48 3.69 -8.38 2.10
N TYR A 49 4.04 -7.68 3.20
CA TYR A 49 3.18 -6.64 3.76
C TYR A 49 3.06 -5.43 2.83
N LEU A 50 4.15 -5.04 2.19
CA LEU A 50 4.12 -3.95 1.20
C LEU A 50 3.24 -4.33 0.01
N ARG A 51 3.34 -5.56 -0.50
CA ARG A 51 2.47 -6.04 -1.59
C ARG A 51 1.00 -6.10 -1.19
N ALA A 52 0.70 -6.53 0.03
CA ALA A 52 -0.67 -6.51 0.55
C ALA A 52 -1.21 -5.07 0.62
N LEU A 53 -0.39 -4.13 1.08
CA LEU A 53 -0.74 -2.71 1.17
C LEU A 53 -0.94 -2.04 -0.19
N GLU A 54 -0.09 -2.33 -1.17
CA GLU A 54 -0.29 -1.90 -2.55
C GLU A 54 -1.63 -2.39 -3.10
N ARG A 55 -2.00 -3.65 -2.82
CA ARG A 55 -3.29 -4.22 -3.24
C ARG A 55 -4.47 -3.51 -2.58
N ILE A 56 -4.38 -3.25 -1.28
CA ILE A 56 -5.40 -2.49 -0.54
C ILE A 56 -5.53 -1.09 -1.13
N ALA A 57 -4.42 -0.39 -1.36
CA ALA A 57 -4.43 0.94 -1.96
C ALA A 57 -5.12 0.94 -3.34
N MET A 58 -4.88 -0.10 -4.16
CA MET A 58 -5.60 -0.28 -5.42
C MET A 58 -7.12 -0.47 -5.23
N GLN A 59 -7.54 -1.29 -4.27
CA GLN A 59 -8.98 -1.50 -4.00
C GLN A 59 -9.66 -0.20 -3.57
N TYR A 60 -9.01 0.59 -2.71
CA TYR A 60 -9.53 1.90 -2.29
C TYR A 60 -9.53 2.90 -3.43
N ALA A 61 -8.50 2.93 -4.28
CA ALA A 61 -8.45 3.78 -5.47
C ALA A 61 -9.60 3.51 -6.43
N VAL A 62 -9.97 2.25 -6.63
CA VAL A 62 -11.14 1.87 -7.42
C VAL A 62 -12.43 2.31 -6.74
N HIS A 63 -12.57 2.04 -5.44
CA HIS A 63 -13.79 2.37 -4.69
C HIS A 63 -14.06 3.88 -4.60
N LEU A 64 -13.00 4.67 -4.41
CA LEU A 64 -13.06 6.13 -4.26
C LEU A 64 -12.87 6.88 -5.60
N GLU A 65 -12.71 6.15 -6.70
CA GLU A 65 -12.41 6.70 -8.03
C GLU A 65 -11.20 7.65 -8.05
N ASP A 66 -10.22 7.42 -7.16
CA ASP A 66 -9.01 8.25 -7.05
C ASP A 66 -7.74 7.40 -7.29
N PRO A 67 -7.20 7.39 -8.52
CA PRO A 67 -5.99 6.64 -8.82
C PRO A 67 -4.77 7.14 -8.06
N ARG A 68 -4.79 8.37 -7.51
CA ARG A 68 -3.63 8.96 -6.82
C ARG A 68 -3.27 8.22 -5.52
N LEU A 69 -4.20 7.42 -4.98
CA LEU A 69 -3.98 6.59 -3.78
C LEU A 69 -3.01 5.41 -4.01
N VAL A 70 -2.83 4.99 -5.26
CA VAL A 70 -1.92 3.89 -5.64
C VAL A 70 -0.51 4.43 -5.88
N PRO A 71 0.58 3.79 -5.41
CA PRO A 71 1.94 4.21 -5.77
C PRO A 71 2.17 4.33 -7.28
N GLN A 72 3.00 5.30 -7.72
CA GLN A 72 3.20 5.60 -9.15
C GLN A 72 3.65 4.38 -9.96
N ALA A 73 4.60 3.59 -9.45
CA ALA A 73 5.08 2.40 -10.14
C ALA A 73 3.94 1.40 -10.43
N ILE A 74 3.05 1.21 -9.46
CA ILE A 74 1.88 0.34 -9.60
C ILE A 74 0.86 0.96 -10.58
N ARG A 75 0.64 2.29 -10.54
CA ARG A 75 -0.21 2.97 -11.52
C ARG A 75 0.27 2.73 -12.96
N ASP A 76 1.58 2.83 -13.19
CA ASP A 76 2.18 2.64 -14.51
C ASP A 76 1.91 1.22 -15.02
N ASP A 77 2.04 0.22 -14.15
CA ASP A 77 1.78 -1.18 -14.48
C ASP A 77 0.28 -1.44 -14.71
N VAL A 78 -0.60 -0.84 -13.91
CA VAL A 78 -2.06 -0.92 -14.09
C VAL A 78 -2.48 -0.31 -15.43
N VAL A 79 -1.91 0.83 -15.82
CA VAL A 79 -2.20 1.46 -17.12
C VAL A 79 -1.75 0.58 -18.28
N LYS A 80 -0.56 -0.03 -18.19
CA LYS A 80 -0.09 -0.98 -19.21
C LYS A 80 -1.02 -2.20 -19.31
N LEU A 81 -1.38 -2.79 -18.17
CA LEU A 81 -2.28 -3.94 -18.13
C LEU A 81 -3.65 -3.60 -18.71
N ALA A 82 -4.23 -2.46 -18.34
CA ALA A 82 -5.52 -2.01 -18.85
C ALA A 82 -5.52 -1.87 -20.38
N LYS A 83 -4.43 -1.35 -20.97
CA LYS A 83 -4.27 -1.27 -22.43
C LYS A 83 -4.23 -2.66 -23.09
N ILE A 84 -3.53 -3.62 -22.49
CA ILE A 84 -3.46 -5.00 -23.00
C ILE A 84 -4.85 -5.67 -22.94
N VAL A 85 -5.55 -5.53 -21.81
CA VAL A 85 -6.90 -6.07 -21.63
C VAL A 85 -7.86 -5.46 -22.63
N ALA A 86 -7.85 -4.14 -22.80
CA ALA A 86 -8.71 -3.46 -23.77
C ALA A 86 -8.45 -3.85 -25.23
N ALA A 87 -7.21 -4.27 -25.56
CA ALA A 87 -6.87 -4.76 -26.89
C ALA A 87 -7.25 -6.24 -27.12
N THR A 88 -7.56 -6.98 -26.06
CA THR A 88 -7.92 -8.41 -26.09
C THR A 88 -9.41 -8.65 -25.81
N SER A 89 -10.15 -7.59 -25.49
CA SER A 89 -11.60 -7.60 -25.24
C SER A 89 -12.35 -7.20 -26.50
#